data_AF-A0A962AK71-F1
#
_entry.id   AF-A0A962AK71-F1
#
_cell.length_a   1.000
_cell.length_b   1.000
_cell.length_c   1.000
_cell.angle_alpha   90.00
_cell.angle_beta   90.00
_cell.angle_gamma   90.00
#
_symmetry.space_group_name_H-M   'P 1'
#
loop_
_entity.id
_entity.type
_entity.pdbx_description
1 polymer ?
#
loop_
_entity_poly.entity_id
_entity_poly.type
_entity_poly.pdbx_seq_one_letter_code
_entity_poly.pdbx_strand_id
1 'polypeptide(L)'
;MRTFDLKSWFGWCALAGFGVVLPMLISNNPEFATTVRVLRALGAAGFVIALVALFRSSGEVIAPSDAISAPPPPAPRTLAANPLAIDEAVKPLAERLDAAIEASTEYDCKAGVIYYHLDSYREIARTQGVAAAEAAMDFVAGMLQIVLRDSDKIERVERGRFVVCVVLLKDRQVLLDVARRVRKAMRNMRLEALRGAPIVFDEGTAIYPVQGADGAGLIARARTECDAAHGRRLREIARVRRTTAERRNAA
;
A
#
# COMPACT_ATOMS: atom_id res chain seq x y z
N MET A 1 -23.31 -12.20 7.86
CA MET A 1 -23.71 -13.37 7.03
C MET A 1 -25.19 -13.25 6.71
N ARG A 2 -25.56 -12.90 5.47
CA ARG A 2 -26.96 -12.94 5.02
C ARG A 2 -27.16 -14.21 4.20
N THR A 3 -28.22 -14.96 4.51
CA THR A 3 -28.61 -16.18 3.82
C THR A 3 -29.02 -15.84 2.39
N PHE A 4 -28.24 -16.29 1.41
CA PHE A 4 -28.63 -16.27 0.01
C PHE A 4 -29.89 -17.12 -0.15
N ASP A 5 -31.01 -16.50 -0.51
CA ASP A 5 -32.27 -17.19 -0.73
C ASP A 5 -32.20 -17.96 -2.06
N LEU A 6 -31.84 -19.24 -1.93
CA LEU A 6 -31.56 -20.20 -2.99
C LEU A 6 -32.75 -20.35 -3.97
N LYS A 7 -33.98 -20.02 -3.54
CA LYS A 7 -35.18 -20.09 -4.38
C LYS A 7 -35.23 -18.97 -5.43
N SER A 8 -34.70 -17.78 -5.14
CA SER A 8 -34.66 -16.67 -6.09
C SER A 8 -33.64 -16.91 -7.21
N TRP A 9 -32.49 -17.50 -6.87
CA TRP A 9 -31.43 -17.85 -7.82
C TRP A 9 -31.91 -18.90 -8.83
N PHE A 10 -32.57 -19.97 -8.37
CA PHE A 10 -33.10 -21.01 -9.27
C PHE A 10 -34.16 -20.47 -10.25
N GLY A 11 -34.99 -19.51 -9.83
CA GLY A 11 -35.97 -18.87 -10.71
C GLY A 11 -35.33 -18.06 -11.85
N TRP A 12 -34.20 -17.40 -11.57
CA TRP A 12 -33.50 -16.58 -12.56
C TRP A 12 -32.65 -17.41 -13.53
N CYS A 13 -32.06 -18.51 -13.06
CA CYS A 13 -31.39 -19.49 -13.93
C CYS A 13 -32.38 -20.21 -14.87
N ALA A 14 -33.61 -20.49 -14.41
CA ALA A 14 -34.64 -21.12 -15.24
C ALA A 14 -35.13 -20.21 -16.39
N LEU A 15 -35.23 -18.89 -16.15
CA LEU A 15 -35.60 -17.90 -17.18
C LEU A 15 -34.49 -17.70 -18.23
N ALA A 16 -33.21 -17.72 -17.82
CA ALA A 16 -32.08 -17.63 -18.75
C ALA A 16 -31.97 -18.88 -19.66
N GLY A 17 -32.30 -20.07 -19.13
CA GLY A 17 -32.30 -21.32 -19.90
C GLY A 17 -33.36 -21.35 -21.01
N PHE A 18 -34.54 -20.76 -20.78
CA PHE A 18 -35.65 -20.78 -21.74
C PHE A 18 -35.36 -19.97 -23.02
N GLY A 19 -34.57 -18.89 -22.92
CA GLY A 19 -34.19 -18.05 -24.05
C GLY A 19 -33.10 -18.64 -24.96
N VAL A 20 -32.39 -19.68 -24.52
CA VAL A 20 -31.28 -20.30 -25.27
C VAL A 20 -31.64 -21.69 -25.78
N VAL A 21 -32.31 -22.52 -24.96
CA VAL A 21 -32.55 -23.94 -25.27
C VAL A 21 -33.73 -24.13 -26.26
N LEU A 22 -34.84 -23.42 -26.07
CA LEU A 22 -36.01 -23.52 -26.94
C LEU A 22 -35.74 -23.07 -28.40
N PRO A 23 -35.03 -21.96 -28.66
CA PRO A 23 -34.70 -21.56 -30.03
C PRO A 23 -33.62 -22.42 -30.69
N MET A 24 -32.87 -23.24 -29.96
CA MET A 24 -31.95 -24.23 -30.54
C MET A 24 -32.70 -25.46 -31.09
N LEU A 25 -33.80 -25.87 -30.45
CA LEU A 25 -34.64 -27.01 -30.86
C LEU A 25 -35.53 -26.71 -32.10
N ILE A 26 -35.84 -25.45 -32.37
CA ILE A 26 -36.74 -25.01 -33.47
C ILE A 26 -35.94 -24.40 -34.66
N SER A 27 -34.62 -24.27 -34.53
CA SER A 27 -33.72 -23.51 -35.43
C SER A 27 -33.66 -24.00 -36.90
N ASN A 28 -34.17 -25.19 -37.23
CA ASN A 28 -34.05 -25.78 -38.57
C ASN A 28 -35.28 -25.57 -39.48
N ASN A 29 -36.35 -24.95 -39.00
CA ASN A 29 -37.54 -24.68 -39.82
C ASN A 29 -37.68 -23.19 -40.18
N PRO A 30 -37.73 -22.83 -41.49
CA PRO A 30 -37.76 -21.43 -41.93
C PRO A 30 -39.05 -20.69 -41.58
N GLU A 31 -40.15 -21.40 -41.30
CA GLU A 31 -41.44 -20.82 -40.94
C GLU A 31 -41.48 -20.19 -39.53
N PHE A 32 -40.53 -20.54 -38.65
CA PHE A 32 -40.48 -20.05 -37.26
C PHE A 32 -39.37 -19.02 -37.01
N ALA A 33 -38.73 -18.50 -38.07
CA ALA A 33 -37.59 -17.59 -37.97
C ALA A 33 -37.92 -16.27 -37.24
N THR A 34 -39.12 -15.74 -37.43
CA THR A 34 -39.63 -14.56 -36.71
C THR A 34 -39.85 -14.86 -35.23
N THR A 35 -40.44 -16.01 -34.91
CA THR A 35 -40.67 -16.45 -33.53
C THR A 35 -39.36 -16.64 -32.77
N VAL A 36 -38.34 -17.24 -33.40
CA VAL A 36 -37.00 -17.42 -32.82
C VAL A 36 -36.29 -16.08 -32.56
N ARG A 37 -36.43 -15.11 -33.47
CA ARG A 37 -35.88 -13.75 -33.26
C ARG A 37 -36.53 -13.04 -32.09
N VAL A 38 -37.86 -13.13 -31.97
CA VAL A 38 -38.61 -12.53 -30.85
C VAL A 38 -38.22 -13.19 -29.53
N LEU A 39 -38.07 -14.52 -29.50
CA LEU A 39 -37.66 -15.24 -28.29
C LEU A 39 -36.25 -14.84 -27.82
N ARG A 40 -35.29 -14.72 -28.75
CA ARG A 40 -33.93 -14.27 -28.45
C ARG A 40 -33.89 -12.82 -27.97
N ALA A 41 -34.70 -11.95 -28.57
CA ALA A 41 -34.82 -10.55 -28.15
C ALA A 41 -35.41 -10.42 -26.73
N LEU A 42 -36.45 -11.21 -26.42
CA LEU A 42 -37.04 -11.28 -25.08
C LEU A 42 -36.04 -11.85 -24.05
N GLY A 43 -35.27 -12.87 -24.42
CA GLY A 43 -34.21 -13.41 -23.57
C GLY A 43 -33.10 -12.40 -23.27
N ALA A 44 -32.65 -11.66 -24.30
CA ALA A 44 -31.65 -10.59 -24.12
C ALA A 44 -32.18 -9.43 -23.28
N ALA A 45 -33.44 -9.02 -23.48
CA ALA A 45 -34.08 -7.98 -22.66
C ALA A 45 -34.23 -8.43 -21.20
N GLY A 46 -34.65 -9.68 -20.96
CA GLY A 46 -34.71 -10.27 -19.62
C GLY A 46 -33.33 -10.31 -18.95
N PHE A 47 -32.27 -10.65 -19.68
CA PHE A 47 -30.90 -10.62 -19.18
C PHE A 47 -30.44 -9.21 -18.82
N VAL A 48 -30.73 -8.21 -19.65
CA VAL A 48 -30.40 -6.80 -19.36
C VAL A 48 -31.17 -6.29 -18.14
N ILE A 49 -32.47 -6.60 -18.02
CA ILE A 49 -33.29 -6.25 -16.85
C ILE A 49 -32.74 -6.92 -15.59
N ALA A 50 -32.35 -8.20 -15.68
CA ALA A 50 -31.73 -8.92 -14.59
C ALA A 50 -30.38 -8.31 -14.19
N LEU A 51 -29.57 -7.88 -15.16
CA LEU A 51 -28.27 -7.25 -14.92
C LEU A 51 -28.43 -5.85 -14.31
N VAL A 52 -29.43 -5.08 -14.74
CA VAL A 52 -29.79 -3.79 -14.13
C VAL A 52 -30.36 -3.97 -12.72
N ALA A 53 -31.17 -5.00 -12.49
CA ALA A 53 -31.67 -5.34 -11.16
C ALA A 53 -30.54 -5.81 -10.23
N LEU A 54 -29.57 -6.57 -10.74
CA LEU A 54 -28.37 -6.97 -10.00
C LEU A 54 -27.46 -5.75 -9.70
N PHE A 55 -27.31 -4.82 -10.64
CA PHE A 55 -26.62 -3.55 -10.38
C PHE A 55 -27.36 -2.66 -9.39
N ARG A 56 -28.70 -2.69 -9.37
CA ARG A 56 -29.52 -1.99 -8.37
C ARG A 56 -29.48 -2.66 -7.00
N SER A 57 -29.41 -3.98 -6.92
CA SER A 57 -29.25 -4.72 -5.66
C SER A 57 -27.83 -4.64 -5.11
N SER A 58 -26.82 -4.59 -5.98
CA SER A 58 -25.42 -4.30 -5.60
C SER A 58 -25.21 -2.81 -5.32
N GLY A 59 -26.13 -1.98 -5.81
CA GLY A 59 -26.23 -0.55 -5.56
C GLY A 59 -27.11 -0.20 -4.36
N GLU A 60 -27.54 -1.19 -3.57
CA GLU A 60 -27.97 -0.96 -2.19
C GLU A 60 -26.70 -0.64 -1.37
N VAL A 61 -26.15 0.54 -1.64
CA VAL A 61 -25.61 1.39 -0.58
C VAL A 61 -26.69 1.33 0.47
N ILE A 62 -26.38 0.69 1.59
CA ILE A 62 -27.16 0.80 2.81
C ILE A 62 -27.34 2.32 2.99
N ALA A 63 -28.51 2.84 2.61
CA ALA A 63 -28.93 4.13 3.09
C ALA A 63 -28.81 3.99 4.61
N PRO A 64 -28.02 4.81 5.30
CA PRO A 64 -27.91 4.72 6.75
C PRO A 64 -29.32 4.94 7.28
N SER A 65 -30.00 3.85 7.61
CA SER A 65 -31.25 3.82 8.33
C SER A 65 -30.92 4.34 9.71
N ASP A 66 -31.04 5.65 9.95
CA ASP A 66 -31.07 6.35 11.25
C ASP A 66 -30.16 5.77 12.35
N ALA A 67 -29.07 5.12 11.98
CA ALA A 67 -27.90 5.05 12.79
C ALA A 67 -27.35 6.46 12.65
N ILE A 68 -27.57 7.26 13.68
CA ILE A 68 -26.69 8.37 13.98
C ILE A 68 -25.31 7.73 14.08
N SER A 69 -24.62 7.54 12.95
CA SER A 69 -23.19 7.32 12.91
C SER A 69 -22.66 8.62 13.46
N ALA A 70 -22.47 8.63 14.78
CA ALA A 70 -21.70 9.66 15.43
C ALA A 70 -20.45 9.86 14.56
N PRO A 71 -20.10 11.10 14.19
CA PRO A 71 -18.87 11.33 13.46
C PRO A 71 -17.76 10.56 14.19
N PRO A 72 -16.90 9.82 13.48
CA PRO A 72 -15.85 9.05 14.12
C PRO A 72 -15.14 9.96 15.12
N PRO A 73 -14.88 9.48 16.34
CA PRO A 73 -14.27 10.31 17.36
C PRO A 73 -13.02 10.97 16.78
N PRO A 74 -12.76 12.26 17.07
CA PRO A 74 -11.61 12.95 16.51
C PRO A 74 -10.36 12.11 16.77
N ALA A 75 -9.66 11.75 15.69
CA ALA A 75 -8.55 10.82 15.76
C ALA A 75 -7.57 11.25 16.87
N PRO A 76 -7.27 10.35 17.83
CA PRO A 76 -6.39 10.68 18.92
C PRO A 76 -4.98 10.97 18.37
N ARG A 77 -4.14 11.65 19.16
CA ARG A 77 -2.73 11.87 18.74
C ARG A 77 -1.91 10.58 18.77
N THR A 78 -2.38 9.58 19.50
CA THR A 78 -1.74 8.28 19.73
C THR A 78 -2.81 7.19 19.85
N LEU A 79 -2.48 5.96 19.44
CA LEU A 79 -3.37 4.80 19.65
C LEU A 79 -3.38 4.39 21.14
N ALA A 80 -4.50 3.88 21.63
CA ALA A 80 -4.65 3.44 23.03
C ALA A 80 -3.79 2.20 23.33
N ALA A 81 -3.72 1.26 22.39
CA ALA A 81 -2.70 0.22 22.34
C ALA A 81 -1.76 0.55 21.16
N ASN A 82 -0.45 0.55 21.37
CA ASN A 82 0.52 0.81 20.31
C ASN A 82 1.04 -0.53 19.75
N PRO A 83 0.45 -1.10 18.68
CA PRO A 83 0.92 -2.37 18.10
C PRO A 83 2.34 -2.26 17.52
N LEU A 84 2.81 -1.03 17.27
CA LEU A 84 4.16 -0.77 16.78
C LEU A 84 5.19 -0.60 17.92
N ALA A 85 4.81 -0.78 19.18
CA ALA A 85 5.75 -0.67 20.30
C ALA A 85 6.87 -1.73 20.23
N ILE A 86 7.98 -1.48 20.95
CA ILE A 86 9.19 -2.31 20.93
C ILE A 86 9.00 -3.62 21.70
N ASP A 87 8.20 -3.61 22.74
CA ASP A 87 7.83 -4.80 23.53
C ASP A 87 7.07 -5.84 22.69
N GLU A 88 6.34 -5.40 21.67
CA GLU A 88 5.69 -6.25 20.67
C GLU A 88 6.65 -6.78 19.59
N ALA A 89 7.95 -6.48 19.62
CA ALA A 89 8.93 -6.88 18.59
C ALA A 89 9.09 -8.41 18.41
N VAL A 90 8.47 -9.22 19.26
CA VAL A 90 8.34 -10.68 19.06
C VAL A 90 7.51 -10.99 17.81
N LYS A 91 6.52 -10.14 17.49
CA LYS A 91 5.69 -10.29 16.29
C LYS A 91 6.38 -9.66 15.07
N PRO A 92 6.21 -10.25 13.87
CA PRO A 92 6.66 -9.64 12.63
C PRO A 92 6.12 -8.22 12.45
N LEU A 93 6.95 -7.31 11.94
CA LEU A 93 6.56 -5.92 11.66
C LEU A 93 5.32 -5.81 10.79
N ALA A 94 5.14 -6.73 9.83
CA ALA A 94 3.97 -6.74 8.96
C ALA A 94 2.66 -6.94 9.75
N GLU A 95 2.62 -7.91 10.66
CA GLU A 95 1.44 -8.18 11.51
C GLU A 95 1.15 -7.02 12.47
N ARG A 96 2.21 -6.42 13.03
CA ARG A 96 2.08 -5.22 13.87
C ARG A 96 1.53 -4.04 13.09
N LEU A 97 1.91 -3.91 11.82
CA LEU A 97 1.40 -2.89 10.91
C LEU A 97 -0.05 -3.19 10.50
N ASP A 98 -0.45 -4.45 10.34
CA ASP A 98 -1.85 -4.83 10.11
C ASP A 98 -2.75 -4.39 11.25
N ALA A 99 -2.36 -4.71 12.50
CA ALA A 99 -3.07 -4.22 13.69
C ALA A 99 -3.12 -2.68 13.75
N ALA A 100 -2.05 -2.00 13.33
CA ALA A 100 -2.00 -0.55 13.28
C ALA A 100 -2.90 0.06 12.19
N ILE A 101 -3.05 -0.64 11.05
CA ILE A 101 -3.95 -0.27 9.96
C ILE A 101 -5.40 -0.41 10.43
N GLU A 102 -5.75 -1.52 11.06
CA GLU A 102 -7.08 -1.76 11.62
C GLU A 102 -7.44 -0.67 12.64
N ALA A 103 -6.55 -0.43 13.61
CA ALA A 103 -6.75 0.61 14.62
C ALA A 103 -6.85 2.02 14.01
N SER A 104 -6.11 2.33 12.93
CA SER A 104 -6.22 3.61 12.24
C SER A 104 -7.55 3.74 11.49
N THR A 105 -8.05 2.65 10.93
CA THR A 105 -9.30 2.60 10.15
C THR A 105 -10.52 2.87 11.02
N GLU A 106 -10.49 2.46 12.29
CA GLU A 106 -11.54 2.81 13.29
C GLU A 106 -11.75 4.32 13.45
N TYR A 107 -10.72 5.12 13.17
CA TYR A 107 -10.75 6.59 13.23
C TYR A 107 -10.82 7.26 11.85
N ASP A 108 -11.23 6.54 10.80
CA ASP A 108 -11.20 7.01 9.40
C ASP A 108 -9.82 7.53 8.95
N CYS A 109 -8.77 7.00 9.57
CA CYS A 109 -7.38 7.32 9.28
C CYS A 109 -6.71 6.22 8.48
N LYS A 110 -5.58 6.59 7.89
CA LYS A 110 -4.74 5.74 7.05
C LYS A 110 -3.46 5.41 7.81
N ALA A 111 -2.77 4.38 7.35
CA ALA A 111 -1.40 4.09 7.77
C ALA A 111 -0.48 4.08 6.55
N GLY A 112 0.79 4.38 6.78
CA GLY A 112 1.77 4.49 5.73
C GLY A 112 3.14 4.03 6.18
N VAL A 113 3.97 3.72 5.20
CA VAL A 113 5.32 3.21 5.37
C VAL A 113 6.27 4.07 4.56
N ILE A 114 7.43 4.35 5.15
CA ILE A 114 8.59 4.93 4.46
C ILE A 114 9.75 3.95 4.62
N TYR A 115 10.22 3.41 3.50
CA TYR A 115 11.36 2.50 3.44
C TYR A 115 12.62 3.30 3.12
N TYR A 116 13.72 3.04 3.81
CA TYR A 116 15.01 3.69 3.60
C TYR A 116 16.13 2.70 3.30
N HIS A 117 17.02 3.06 2.37
CA HIS A 117 18.27 2.36 2.09
C HIS A 117 19.46 3.30 2.27
N LEU A 118 20.34 3.01 3.22
CA LEU A 118 21.51 3.84 3.56
C LEU A 118 22.78 3.21 3.01
N ASP A 119 23.35 3.83 1.97
CA ASP A 119 24.64 3.41 1.37
C ASP A 119 25.79 3.53 2.40
N SER A 120 25.63 4.45 3.35
CA SER A 120 26.59 4.72 4.43
C SER A 120 26.91 3.47 5.26
N TYR A 121 26.00 2.49 5.38
CA TYR A 121 26.31 1.24 6.06
C TYR A 121 27.49 0.53 5.41
N ARG A 122 27.44 0.32 4.08
CA ARG A 122 28.50 -0.38 3.35
C ARG A 122 29.81 0.42 3.35
N GLU A 123 29.71 1.75 3.30
CA GLU A 123 30.87 2.64 3.36
C GLU A 123 31.60 2.53 4.72
N ILE A 124 30.86 2.62 5.82
CA ILE A 124 31.42 2.49 7.16
C ILE A 124 31.95 1.08 7.38
N ALA A 125 31.19 0.05 6.98
CA ALA A 125 31.61 -1.34 7.14
C ALA A 125 32.94 -1.64 6.43
N ARG A 126 33.14 -1.07 5.24
CA ARG A 126 34.38 -1.22 4.46
C ARG A 126 35.56 -0.48 5.07
N THR A 127 35.33 0.65 5.75
CA THR A 127 36.39 1.53 6.24
C THR A 127 36.76 1.31 7.70
N GLN A 128 35.78 0.95 8.54
CA GLN A 128 35.90 0.87 10.00
C GLN A 128 35.37 -0.46 10.57
N GLY A 129 34.92 -1.37 9.71
CA GLY A 129 34.44 -2.69 10.09
C GLY A 129 32.94 -2.73 10.40
N VAL A 130 32.40 -3.95 10.45
CA VAL A 130 30.97 -4.20 10.62
C VAL A 130 30.46 -3.67 11.95
N ALA A 131 31.20 -3.85 13.04
CA ALA A 131 30.78 -3.37 14.36
C ALA A 131 30.55 -1.85 14.41
N ALA A 132 31.43 -1.07 13.78
CA ALA A 132 31.26 0.38 13.67
C ALA A 132 30.04 0.77 12.83
N ALA A 133 29.76 0.01 11.76
CA ALA A 133 28.58 0.22 10.92
C ALA A 133 27.28 -0.10 11.66
N GLU A 134 27.25 -1.19 12.44
CA GLU A 134 26.10 -1.54 13.28
C GLU A 134 25.83 -0.44 14.32
N ALA A 135 26.85 -0.02 15.07
CA ALA A 135 26.71 1.06 16.06
C ALA A 135 26.22 2.39 15.43
N ALA A 136 26.71 2.72 14.24
CA ALA A 136 26.25 3.91 13.52
C ALA A 136 24.78 3.79 13.09
N MET A 137 24.33 2.60 12.68
CA MET A 137 22.92 2.36 12.31
C MET A 137 22.00 2.41 13.53
N ASP A 138 22.44 1.92 14.68
CA ASP A 138 21.68 1.99 15.93
C ASP A 138 21.53 3.44 16.39
N PHE A 139 22.59 4.24 16.27
CA PHE A 139 22.52 5.69 16.51
C PHE A 139 21.52 6.38 15.58
N VAL A 140 21.55 6.06 14.28
CA VAL A 140 20.57 6.61 13.31
C VAL A 140 19.15 6.23 13.71
N ALA A 141 18.89 4.97 14.06
CA ALA A 141 17.56 4.53 14.48
C ALA A 141 17.07 5.29 15.72
N GLY A 142 17.91 5.44 16.75
CA GLY A 142 17.57 6.20 17.95
C GLY A 142 17.27 7.66 17.67
N MET A 143 18.11 8.32 16.86
CA MET A 143 17.90 9.72 16.48
C MET A 143 16.64 9.93 15.66
N LEU A 144 16.30 9.01 14.76
CA LEU A 144 15.07 9.10 13.98
C LEU A 144 13.83 8.84 14.81
N GLN A 145 13.89 7.94 15.80
CA GLN A 145 12.76 7.73 16.72
C GLN A 145 12.40 9.02 17.48
N ILE A 146 13.38 9.86 17.86
CA ILE A 146 13.14 11.15 18.53
C ILE A 146 12.42 12.16 17.61
N VAL A 147 12.63 12.06 16.30
CA VAL A 147 11.98 12.93 15.30
C VAL A 147 10.54 12.51 15.02
N LEU A 148 10.24 11.24 15.27
CA LEU A 148 8.94 10.62 15.09
C LEU A 148 8.03 10.88 16.30
N ARG A 149 6.72 10.71 16.12
CA ARG A 149 5.77 10.72 17.23
C ARG A 149 5.86 9.37 17.96
N ASP A 150 5.37 9.31 19.20
CA ASP A 150 5.35 8.05 19.96
C ASP A 150 4.51 6.94 19.29
N SER A 151 3.50 7.34 18.52
CA SER A 151 2.68 6.42 17.70
C SER A 151 3.39 5.90 16.45
N ASP A 152 4.39 6.64 15.97
CA ASP A 152 5.14 6.29 14.77
C ASP A 152 6.38 5.49 15.18
N LYS A 153 6.77 4.53 14.35
CA LYS A 153 7.87 3.63 14.70
C LYS A 153 8.89 3.53 13.59
N ILE A 154 10.16 3.58 13.96
CA ILE A 154 11.25 3.14 13.10
C ILE A 154 11.72 1.75 13.53
N GLU A 155 11.93 0.90 12.53
CA GLU A 155 12.47 -0.44 12.70
C GLU A 155 13.54 -0.73 11.66
N ARG A 156 14.57 -1.46 12.09
CA ARG A 156 15.62 -1.93 11.21
C ARG A 156 15.24 -3.30 10.68
N VAL A 157 15.09 -3.41 9.36
CA VAL A 157 14.68 -4.67 8.70
C VAL A 157 15.87 -5.46 8.18
N GLU A 158 16.89 -4.76 7.71
CA GLU A 158 18.12 -5.37 7.18
C GLU A 158 19.31 -4.46 7.45
N ARG A 159 20.50 -4.88 7.03
CA ARG A 159 21.73 -4.08 7.13
C ARG A 159 21.60 -2.78 6.33
N GLY A 160 21.66 -1.65 7.03
CA GLY A 160 21.49 -0.32 6.43
C GLY A 160 20.10 -0.06 5.83
N ARG A 161 19.08 -0.85 6.19
CA ARG A 161 17.71 -0.65 5.71
C ARG A 161 16.73 -0.51 6.86
N PHE A 162 15.86 0.48 6.74
CA PHE A 162 14.91 0.84 7.79
C PHE A 162 13.51 1.01 7.22
N VAL A 163 12.54 0.79 8.08
CA VAL A 163 11.12 1.01 7.82
C VAL A 163 10.60 1.96 8.88
N VAL A 164 9.99 3.06 8.45
CA VAL A 164 9.24 3.96 9.31
C VAL A 164 7.77 3.73 9.06
N CYS A 165 7.07 3.24 10.08
CA CYS A 165 5.62 3.07 10.10
C CYS A 165 4.98 4.34 10.69
N VAL A 166 4.04 4.93 9.96
CA VAL A 166 3.33 6.15 10.34
C VAL A 166 1.84 5.84 10.36
N VAL A 167 1.19 6.09 11.49
CA VAL A 167 -0.23 5.74 11.72
C VAL A 167 -1.07 7.01 11.84
N LEU A 168 -2.39 6.84 11.86
CA LEU A 168 -3.34 7.95 12.07
C LEU A 168 -3.16 9.09 11.05
N LEU A 169 -2.87 8.73 9.80
CA LEU A 169 -2.70 9.65 8.68
C LEU A 169 -4.06 10.08 8.14
N LYS A 170 -4.32 11.38 8.06
CA LYS A 170 -5.53 11.89 7.39
C LYS A 170 -5.49 11.63 5.89
N ASP A 171 -4.32 11.86 5.29
CA ASP A 171 -4.10 11.73 3.86
C ASP A 171 -2.64 11.42 3.53
N ARG A 172 -2.36 11.29 2.23
CA ARG A 172 -1.00 11.04 1.71
C ARG A 172 -0.05 12.21 1.92
N GLN A 173 -0.54 13.44 1.98
CA GLN A 173 0.31 14.61 2.17
C GLN A 173 0.98 14.60 3.55
N VAL A 174 0.26 14.17 4.59
CA VAL A 174 0.83 14.02 5.94
C VAL A 174 2.00 13.03 5.94
N LEU A 175 1.89 11.90 5.21
CA LEU A 175 2.99 10.94 5.07
C LEU A 175 4.22 11.57 4.41
N LEU A 176 4.01 12.34 3.34
CA LEU A 176 5.10 13.03 2.63
C LEU A 176 5.76 14.12 3.50
N ASP A 177 4.99 14.77 4.36
CA ASP A 177 5.52 15.75 5.31
C ASP A 177 6.37 15.09 6.40
N VAL A 178 5.93 13.94 6.91
CA VAL A 178 6.75 13.11 7.81
C VAL A 178 8.02 12.65 7.10
N ALA A 179 7.94 12.14 5.87
CA ALA A 179 9.11 11.76 5.07
C ALA A 179 10.08 12.93 4.89
N ARG A 180 9.58 14.14 4.58
CA ARG A 180 10.42 15.34 4.45
C ARG A 180 11.13 15.71 5.76
N ARG A 181 10.44 15.57 6.90
CA ARG A 181 11.00 15.84 8.23
C ARG A 181 12.11 14.84 8.58
N VAL A 182 11.86 13.55 8.38
CA VAL A 182 12.84 12.47 8.61
C VAL A 182 14.04 12.64 7.67
N ARG A 183 13.80 12.95 6.39
CA ARG A 183 14.86 13.26 5.41
C ARG A 183 15.73 14.44 5.84
N LYS A 184 15.12 15.52 6.34
CA LYS A 184 15.86 16.69 6.85
C LYS A 184 16.71 16.32 8.06
N ALA A 185 16.15 15.53 8.98
CA ALA A 185 16.89 15.04 10.14
C ALA A 185 18.10 14.19 9.71
N MET A 186 17.92 13.18 8.85
CA MET A 186 19.03 12.35 8.35
C MET A 186 20.12 13.15 7.65
N ARG A 187 19.76 14.17 6.85
CA ARG A 187 20.75 15.01 6.17
C ARG A 187 21.57 15.88 7.12
N ASN A 188 20.98 16.25 8.27
CA ASN A 188 21.64 17.06 9.28
C ASN A 188 22.43 16.22 10.29
N MET A 189 22.20 14.91 10.35
CA MET A 189 22.99 14.00 11.19
C MET A 189 24.43 13.96 10.70
N ARG A 190 25.36 14.05 11.64
CA ARG A 190 26.78 13.85 11.38
C ARG A 190 27.22 12.59 12.09
N LEU A 191 27.54 11.57 11.30
CA LEU A 191 28.17 10.36 11.81
C LEU A 191 29.68 10.59 11.83
N GLU A 192 30.31 10.40 12.99
CA GLU A 192 31.78 10.46 13.10
C GLU A 192 32.45 9.52 12.11
N ALA A 193 31.86 8.34 11.93
CA ALA A 193 32.29 7.34 10.96
C ALA A 193 32.30 7.84 9.51
N LEU A 194 31.51 8.86 9.17
CA LEU A 194 31.50 9.48 7.83
C LEU A 194 32.41 10.71 7.72
N ARG A 195 33.16 11.06 8.78
CA ARG A 195 34.07 12.21 8.81
C ARG A 195 33.42 13.52 8.32
N GLY A 196 32.16 13.72 8.69
CA GLY A 196 31.39 14.89 8.31
C GLY A 196 30.73 14.82 6.93
N ALA A 197 30.92 13.75 6.14
CA ALA A 197 30.12 13.55 4.94
C ALA A 197 28.62 13.35 5.32
N PRO A 198 27.69 13.86 4.50
CA PRO A 198 26.26 13.65 4.74
C PRO A 198 25.88 12.18 4.54
N ILE A 199 24.88 11.72 5.28
CA ILE A 199 24.31 10.38 5.06
C ILE A 199 23.67 10.33 3.68
N VAL A 200 24.09 9.37 2.87
CA VAL A 200 23.51 9.11 1.55
C VAL A 200 22.47 8.01 1.68
N PHE A 201 21.24 8.30 1.28
CA PHE A 201 20.13 7.37 1.39
C PHE A 201 19.14 7.52 0.24
N ASP A 202 18.43 6.44 -0.06
CA ASP A 202 17.24 6.42 -0.90
C ASP A 202 16.01 6.12 -0.04
N GLU A 203 14.85 6.51 -0.54
CA GLU A 203 13.59 6.27 0.14
C GLU A 203 12.50 5.85 -0.84
N GLY A 204 11.51 5.12 -0.33
CA GLY A 204 10.27 4.78 -1.01
C GLY A 204 9.10 4.82 -0.04
N THR A 205 7.89 5.08 -0.53
CA THR A 205 6.70 5.31 0.31
C THR A 205 5.52 4.48 -0.14
N ALA A 206 4.71 4.01 0.81
CA ALA A 206 3.43 3.37 0.51
C ALA A 206 2.38 3.83 1.52
N ILE A 207 1.14 3.97 1.09
CA ILE A 207 0.01 4.33 1.96
C ILE A 207 -1.17 3.37 1.76
N TYR A 208 -1.77 2.93 2.85
CA TYR A 208 -3.00 2.16 2.87
C TYR A 208 -4.23 3.07 2.70
N PRO A 209 -5.29 2.67 1.99
CA PRO A 209 -5.43 1.43 1.21
C PRO A 209 -4.96 1.55 -0.26
N VAL A 210 -4.40 2.71 -0.64
CA VAL A 210 -4.15 3.05 -2.07
C VAL A 210 -3.03 2.22 -2.70
N GLN A 211 -1.99 1.91 -1.93
CA GLN A 211 -0.74 1.32 -2.43
C GLN A 211 -0.42 -0.05 -1.81
N GLY A 212 -1.38 -0.64 -1.08
CA GLY A 212 -1.27 -1.95 -0.44
C GLY A 212 -2.52 -2.23 0.39
N ALA A 213 -2.91 -3.50 0.46
CA ALA A 213 -4.09 -3.95 1.21
C ALA A 213 -3.76 -4.37 2.65
N ASP A 214 -2.48 -4.62 2.95
CA ASP A 214 -1.96 -5.10 4.22
C ASP A 214 -0.55 -4.53 4.47
N GLY A 215 -0.03 -4.73 5.67
CA GLY A 215 1.27 -4.27 6.12
C GLY A 215 2.41 -4.86 5.30
N ALA A 216 2.33 -6.16 4.96
CA ALA A 216 3.30 -6.81 4.10
C ALA A 216 3.36 -6.18 2.70
N GLY A 217 2.20 -5.91 2.09
CA GLY A 217 2.06 -5.26 0.79
C GLY A 217 2.58 -3.82 0.81
N LEU A 218 2.32 -3.05 1.86
CA LEU A 218 2.87 -1.70 2.01
C LEU A 218 4.39 -1.70 2.09
N ILE A 219 4.97 -2.57 2.92
CA ILE A 219 6.43 -2.68 3.06
C ILE A 219 7.06 -3.10 1.73
N ALA A 220 6.49 -4.11 1.06
CA ALA A 220 6.98 -4.58 -0.23
C ALA A 220 6.93 -3.48 -1.29
N ARG A 221 5.83 -2.72 -1.35
CA ARG A 221 5.67 -1.61 -2.30
C ARG A 221 6.68 -0.50 -2.06
N ALA A 222 6.83 -0.07 -0.81
CA ALA A 222 7.79 0.97 -0.43
C ALA A 222 9.24 0.53 -0.71
N ARG A 223 9.57 -0.74 -0.45
CA ARG A 223 10.87 -1.33 -0.79
C ARG A 223 11.15 -1.26 -2.29
N THR A 224 10.21 -1.69 -3.13
CA THR A 224 10.38 -1.64 -4.59
C THR A 224 10.58 -0.22 -5.09
N GLU A 225 9.86 0.76 -4.54
CA GLU A 225 10.08 2.17 -4.90
C GLU A 225 11.47 2.66 -4.49
N CYS A 226 11.92 2.31 -3.28
CA CYS A 226 13.24 2.64 -2.76
C CYS A 226 14.37 2.02 -3.62
N ASP A 227 14.27 0.72 -3.96
CA ASP A 227 15.26 0.04 -4.80
C ASP A 227 15.29 0.64 -6.22
N ALA A 228 14.14 1.05 -6.76
CA ALA A 228 14.08 1.76 -8.03
C ALA A 228 14.75 3.15 -7.96
N ALA A 229 14.56 3.89 -6.86
CA ALA A 229 15.24 5.16 -6.60
C ALA A 229 16.76 4.99 -6.51
N HIS A 230 17.20 3.98 -5.74
CA HIS A 230 18.61 3.62 -5.62
C HIS A 230 19.25 3.30 -6.98
N GLY A 231 18.59 2.45 -7.77
CA GLY A 231 19.06 2.10 -9.11
C GLY A 231 19.15 3.31 -10.06
N ARG A 232 18.21 4.26 -9.97
CA ARG A 232 18.26 5.52 -10.76
C ARG A 232 19.48 6.34 -10.36
N ARG A 233 19.74 6.53 -9.06
CA ARG A 233 20.89 7.30 -8.56
C ARG A 233 22.21 6.69 -9.02
N LEU A 234 22.38 5.37 -8.91
CA LEU A 234 23.62 4.71 -9.33
C LEU A 234 23.88 4.88 -10.83
N ARG A 235 22.85 4.77 -11.67
CA ARG A 235 22.97 5.02 -13.12
C ARG A 235 23.37 6.45 -13.43
N GLU A 236 22.83 7.41 -12.70
CA GLU A 236 23.18 8.82 -12.84
C GLU A 236 24.64 9.09 -12.47
N ILE A 237 25.11 8.55 -11.34
CA ILE A 237 26.52 8.65 -10.92
C ILE A 237 27.44 8.04 -11.98
N ALA A 238 27.10 6.87 -12.51
CA ALA A 238 27.89 6.20 -13.55
C ALA A 238 27.95 7.04 -14.84
N ARG A 239 26.82 7.63 -15.25
CA ARG A 239 26.75 8.52 -16.42
C ARG A 239 27.67 9.73 -16.24
N VAL A 240 27.58 10.42 -15.11
CA VAL A 240 28.40 11.60 -14.81
C VAL A 240 29.89 11.25 -14.85
N ARG A 241 30.29 10.14 -14.19
CA ARG A 241 31.69 9.69 -14.19
C ARG A 241 32.23 9.41 -15.60
N ARG A 242 31.43 8.77 -16.46
CA ARG A 242 31.79 8.51 -17.85
C ARG A 242 32.00 9.81 -18.62
N THR A 243 31.05 10.74 -18.53
CA THR A 243 31.16 12.04 -19.22
C THR A 243 32.36 12.86 -18.77
N THR A 244 32.70 12.82 -17.48
CA THR A 244 33.88 13.52 -16.94
C THR A 244 35.19 12.88 -17.43
N ALA A 245 35.25 11.55 -17.52
CA ALA A 245 36.42 10.85 -18.04
C ALA A 245 36.64 11.12 -19.54
N GLU A 246 35.58 11.11 -20.34
CA GLU A 246 35.63 11.44 -21.77
C GLU A 246 36.13 12.88 -22.00
N ARG A 247 35.66 13.85 -21.20
CA ARG A 247 36.15 15.24 -21.26
C ARG A 247 37.63 15.36 -20.88
N ARG A 248 38.09 14.63 -19.86
CA ARG A 248 39.49 14.66 -19.43
C ARG A 248 40.44 14.07 -20.47
N ASN A 249 39.97 13.11 -21.28
CA ASN A 249 40.79 12.48 -22.33
C ASN A 249 40.81 13.30 -23.64
N ALA A 250 39.89 14.26 -23.80
CA ALA A 250 39.79 15.12 -24.97
C ALA A 250 40.51 16.48 -24.81
N ALA A 251 41.04 16.76 -23.61
CA ALA A 251 41.82 17.96 -23.28
C ALA A 251 43.29 17.58 -23.09
#